data_AF-A0A139YAM2-F1
#
_entry.id   AF-A0A139YAM2-F1
#
_cell.length_a   1.000
_cell.length_b   1.000
_cell.length_c   1.000
_cell.angle_alpha   90.00
_cell.angle_beta   90.00
_cell.angle_gamma   90.00
#
_symmetry.space_group_name_H-M   'P 1'
#
loop_
_entity.id
_entity.type
_entity.pdbx_description
1 polymer ?
#
loop_
_entity_poly.entity_id
_entity_poly.type
_entity_poly.pdbx_seq_one_letter_code
_entity_poly.pdbx_strand_id
1 'polypeptide(L)'
;MANNSETASGPPAVPAMTRALLRQICKESGQYETPALNDKLYFHFRGFTKIENLDNYTKVRALWLEGNGIRNIEGLDNLKELQCLFLQQNCIREIQNLDSCTKLVTLDLSYNCIRRIQGLSSLPHLNNIKLAYNAFETIDDIRGLAECRALTNLDLSHNYIDLGNSSENSSDLIWPSAHGEANMVESLPEGVPSGSSARAVSLVPGGCDAEAHHVQSDSDWLVNFIELLRQVPGLTCLYFHGNPVIRKLSYYRKRIVAGLPGLRYLDDRPIKPMERQASEAWVNGGKDAETAAIKRFKDAEKMQFTCYLEDFRRMQVRRSGLALVSTDILHPTADAFQQIPSKIWVAPHSEVYS
;
A
#
# COMPACT_ATOMS: atom_id res chain seq x y z
N MET A 1 1.15 60.95 29.80
CA MET A 1 1.07 60.44 28.42
C MET A 1 1.85 59.13 28.37
N ALA A 2 1.31 58.15 27.65
CA ALA A 2 1.45 56.72 27.90
C ALA A 2 2.89 56.15 27.81
N ASN A 3 3.23 55.29 28.77
CA ASN A 3 4.27 54.27 28.62
C ASN A 3 3.67 53.08 27.87
N ASN A 4 4.08 52.89 26.61
CA ASN A 4 3.82 51.66 25.87
C ASN A 4 4.74 50.57 26.42
N SER A 5 4.15 49.61 27.12
CA SER A 5 4.80 48.32 27.41
C SER A 5 4.60 47.42 26.19
N GLU A 6 5.67 47.24 25.42
CA GLU A 6 5.75 46.21 24.40
C GLU A 6 5.63 44.84 25.07
N THR A 7 4.52 44.17 24.85
CA THR A 7 4.35 42.77 25.21
C THR A 7 5.27 41.92 24.33
N ALA A 8 6.30 41.35 24.95
CA ALA A 8 7.15 40.35 24.34
C ALA A 8 6.31 39.14 23.87
N SER A 9 5.96 39.10 22.58
CA SER A 9 5.42 37.92 21.94
C SER A 9 6.57 37.00 21.56
N GLY A 10 7.03 36.21 22.53
CA GLY A 10 7.82 35.03 22.23
C GLY A 10 7.04 34.08 21.30
N PRO A 11 7.72 33.16 20.60
CA PRO A 11 7.02 32.16 19.80
C PRO A 11 5.97 31.44 20.65
N PRO A 12 4.79 31.11 20.10
CA PRO A 12 3.75 30.42 20.84
C PRO A 12 4.34 29.14 21.45
N ALA A 13 4.18 28.97 22.76
CA ALA A 13 4.69 27.80 23.47
C ALA A 13 4.12 26.54 22.82
N VAL A 14 5.01 25.59 22.51
CA VAL A 14 4.62 24.30 21.93
C VAL A 14 3.65 23.60 22.89
N PRO A 15 2.45 23.21 22.44
CA PRO A 15 1.47 22.56 23.30
C PRO A 15 2.02 21.25 23.88
N ALA A 16 2.06 21.15 25.21
CA ALA A 16 2.45 19.94 25.92
C ALA A 16 1.23 19.05 26.20
N MET A 17 1.41 17.73 26.16
CA MET A 17 0.35 16.73 26.38
C MET A 17 0.01 16.58 27.88
N THR A 18 -0.39 17.67 28.54
CA THR A 18 -0.67 17.65 29.98
C THR A 18 -1.97 16.91 30.30
N ARG A 19 -2.03 16.26 31.48
CA ARG A 19 -3.24 15.54 31.93
C ARG A 19 -4.50 16.42 31.94
N ALA A 20 -4.37 17.69 32.29
CA ALA A 20 -5.48 18.65 32.31
C ALA A 20 -5.99 18.92 30.89
N LEU A 21 -5.08 19.19 29.94
CA LEU A 21 -5.43 19.42 28.55
C LEU A 21 -6.07 18.18 27.91
N LEU A 22 -5.51 16.98 28.18
CA LEU A 22 -6.09 15.74 27.66
C LEU A 22 -7.54 15.52 28.12
N ARG A 23 -7.84 15.78 29.40
CA ARG A 23 -9.21 15.71 29.94
C ARG A 23 -10.13 16.75 29.30
N GLN A 24 -9.62 17.96 29.08
CA GLN A 24 -10.36 19.00 28.37
C GLN A 24 -10.69 18.57 26.94
N ILE A 25 -9.72 18.05 26.19
CA ILE A 25 -9.94 17.56 24.82
C ILE A 25 -10.95 16.41 24.82
N CYS A 26 -10.87 15.49 25.78
CA CYS A 26 -11.84 14.41 25.92
C CYS A 26 -13.25 14.98 26.12
N LYS A 27 -13.41 15.98 26.99
CA LYS A 27 -14.70 16.64 27.24
C LYS A 27 -15.25 17.35 26.00
N GLU A 28 -14.41 18.11 25.30
CA GLU A 28 -14.75 18.77 24.03
C GLU A 28 -15.20 17.77 22.96
N SER A 29 -14.58 16.59 22.96
CA SER A 29 -14.86 15.51 22.00
C SER A 29 -16.02 14.59 22.43
N GLY A 30 -16.77 14.95 23.49
CA GLY A 30 -17.90 14.16 24.01
C GLY A 30 -17.49 12.85 24.69
N GLN A 31 -16.25 12.73 25.14
CA GLN A 31 -15.68 11.54 25.78
C GLN A 31 -15.69 11.67 27.31
N TYR A 32 -15.43 10.57 28.02
CA TYR A 32 -15.44 10.58 29.48
C TYR A 32 -14.27 11.40 30.04
N GLU A 33 -14.53 12.23 31.04
CA GLU A 33 -13.47 12.91 31.80
C GLU A 33 -12.59 11.92 32.57
N THR A 34 -13.13 10.73 32.87
CA THR A 34 -12.41 9.62 33.51
C THR A 34 -11.62 8.84 32.45
N PRO A 35 -10.26 8.89 32.46
CA PRO A 35 -9.43 8.31 31.41
C PRO A 35 -9.67 6.82 31.14
N ALA A 36 -9.86 6.03 32.20
CA ALA A 36 -10.00 4.58 32.13
C ALA A 36 -11.34 4.11 31.50
N LEU A 37 -12.28 5.01 31.24
CA LEU A 37 -13.55 4.71 30.58
C LEU A 37 -13.52 4.93 29.07
N ASN A 38 -12.50 5.63 28.55
CA ASN A 38 -12.39 5.90 27.13
C ASN A 38 -11.77 4.71 26.39
N ASP A 39 -12.45 4.26 25.33
CA ASP A 39 -11.97 3.25 24.39
C ASP A 39 -11.37 3.88 23.12
N LYS A 40 -11.65 5.15 22.87
CA LYS A 40 -11.17 5.94 21.73
C LYS A 40 -10.56 7.23 22.26
N LEU A 41 -9.57 7.80 21.58
CA LEU A 41 -9.00 9.11 21.95
C LEU A 41 -8.67 9.95 20.72
N TYR A 42 -9.25 11.14 20.65
CA TYR A 42 -9.08 12.06 19.52
C TYR A 42 -8.14 13.21 19.89
N PHE A 43 -6.85 13.03 19.64
CA PHE A 43 -5.77 13.99 19.96
C PHE A 43 -5.07 14.53 18.71
N HIS A 44 -5.78 14.56 17.58
CA HIS A 44 -5.29 15.08 16.31
C HIS A 44 -5.24 16.61 16.28
N PHE A 45 -4.36 17.17 15.43
CA PHE A 45 -4.26 18.61 15.14
C PHE A 45 -4.10 19.51 16.36
N ARG A 46 -3.35 19.06 17.38
CA ARG A 46 -3.10 19.83 18.62
C ARG A 46 -1.70 20.41 18.70
N GLY A 47 -0.81 20.08 17.75
CA GLY A 47 0.57 20.56 17.74
C GLY A 47 1.48 19.86 18.76
N PHE A 48 1.09 18.67 19.24
CA PHE A 48 1.90 17.92 20.20
C PHE A 48 3.22 17.46 19.57
N THR A 49 4.32 17.62 20.28
CA THR A 49 5.64 17.14 19.82
C THR A 49 6.06 15.83 20.48
N LYS A 50 5.37 15.45 21.55
CA LYS A 50 5.65 14.28 22.37
C LYS A 50 4.36 13.59 22.80
N ILE A 51 4.38 12.26 22.81
CA ILE A 51 3.31 11.43 23.37
C ILE A 51 3.62 11.18 24.85
N GLU A 52 2.77 11.64 25.75
CA GLU A 52 2.98 11.50 27.19
C GLU A 52 1.65 11.53 27.97
N ASN A 53 1.69 11.17 29.25
CA ASN A 53 0.52 11.22 30.15
C ASN A 53 -0.67 10.33 29.74
N LEU A 54 -0.42 9.26 28.99
CA LEU A 54 -1.44 8.28 28.58
C LEU A 54 -1.62 7.12 29.56
N ASP A 55 -0.90 7.12 30.69
CA ASP A 55 -0.82 5.99 31.64
C ASP A 55 -2.18 5.49 32.15
N ASN A 56 -3.13 6.40 32.32
CA ASN A 56 -4.45 6.10 32.89
C ASN A 56 -5.48 5.62 31.84
N TYR A 57 -5.14 5.65 30.56
CA TYR A 57 -6.06 5.32 29.45
C TYR A 57 -5.98 3.84 29.04
N THR A 58 -6.00 2.95 30.04
CA THR A 58 -5.69 1.52 29.88
C THR A 58 -6.66 0.72 29.00
N LYS A 59 -7.88 1.24 28.75
CA LYS A 59 -8.91 0.59 27.92
C LYS A 59 -8.95 1.08 26.47
N VAL A 60 -8.06 1.98 26.08
CA VAL A 60 -8.07 2.55 24.74
C VAL A 60 -7.73 1.49 23.71
N ARG A 61 -8.59 1.43 22.69
CA ARG A 61 -8.48 0.57 21.51
C ARG A 61 -8.12 1.36 20.25
N ALA A 62 -8.46 2.65 20.18
CA ALA A 62 -8.11 3.48 19.04
C ALA A 62 -7.59 4.86 19.47
N LEU A 63 -6.41 5.23 18.97
CA LEU A 63 -5.72 6.48 19.30
C LEU A 63 -5.43 7.26 18.02
N TRP A 64 -5.99 8.48 17.94
CA TRP A 64 -5.74 9.42 16.85
C TRP A 64 -4.78 10.51 17.29
N LEU A 65 -3.60 10.54 16.69
CA LEU A 65 -2.53 11.52 16.92
C LEU A 65 -2.09 12.17 15.60
N GLU A 66 -2.96 12.16 14.60
CA GLU A 66 -2.74 12.76 13.29
C GLU A 66 -2.44 14.26 13.35
N GLY A 67 -1.58 14.74 12.45
CA GLY A 67 -1.38 16.18 12.23
C GLY A 67 -0.76 16.89 13.43
N ASN A 68 0.17 16.22 14.08
CA ASN A 68 0.95 16.75 15.20
C ASN A 68 2.43 16.89 14.77
N GLY A 69 3.29 17.33 15.68
CA GLY A 69 4.73 17.45 15.48
C GLY A 69 5.54 16.32 16.12
N ILE A 70 4.93 15.13 16.28
CA ILE A 70 5.54 14.02 17.04
C ILE A 70 6.75 13.49 16.30
N ARG A 71 7.87 13.34 17.02
CA ARG A 71 9.14 12.83 16.46
C ARG A 71 9.43 11.39 16.82
N ASN A 72 8.96 10.95 17.99
CA ASN A 72 9.21 9.62 18.52
C ASN A 72 7.88 8.99 18.96
N ILE A 73 7.73 7.71 18.65
CA ILE A 73 6.69 6.87 19.25
C ILE A 73 7.15 6.53 20.67
N GLU A 74 6.42 6.96 21.69
CA GLU A 74 6.72 6.74 23.10
C GLU A 74 5.45 6.88 23.95
N GLY A 75 5.51 6.53 25.25
CA GLY A 75 4.38 6.72 26.17
C GLY A 75 3.15 5.83 25.90
N LEU A 76 3.32 4.72 25.16
CA LEU A 76 2.26 3.77 24.81
C LEU A 76 2.25 2.51 25.68
N ASP A 77 3.15 2.37 26.65
CA ASP A 77 3.38 1.14 27.42
C ASP A 77 2.15 0.61 28.16
N ASN A 78 1.28 1.51 28.60
CA ASN A 78 0.07 1.18 29.34
C ASN A 78 -1.14 0.88 28.43
N LEU A 79 -1.03 1.07 27.12
CA LEU A 79 -2.13 0.92 26.15
C LEU A 79 -2.21 -0.52 25.59
N LYS A 80 -2.29 -1.50 26.47
CA LYS A 80 -2.27 -2.94 26.12
C LYS A 80 -3.46 -3.40 25.29
N GLU A 81 -4.55 -2.63 25.29
CA GLU A 81 -5.77 -2.90 24.52
C GLU A 81 -5.78 -2.19 23.14
N LEU A 82 -4.71 -1.47 22.78
CA LEU A 82 -4.65 -0.69 21.55
C LEU A 82 -4.71 -1.59 20.31
N GLN A 83 -5.66 -1.28 19.42
CA GLN A 83 -5.91 -2.00 18.17
C GLN A 83 -5.65 -1.12 16.94
N CYS A 84 -5.91 0.19 17.03
CA CYS A 84 -5.72 1.14 15.96
C CYS A 84 -4.88 2.34 16.43
N LEU A 85 -3.77 2.59 15.75
CA LEU A 85 -2.90 3.73 16.01
C LEU A 85 -2.74 4.56 14.73
N PHE A 86 -3.18 5.82 14.81
CA PHE A 86 -3.14 6.77 13.70
C PHE A 86 -2.15 7.88 14.01
N LEU A 87 -1.00 7.87 13.33
CA LEU A 87 0.13 8.77 13.52
C LEU A 87 0.52 9.48 12.21
N GLN A 88 -0.39 9.54 11.24
CA GLN A 88 -0.13 10.18 9.97
C GLN A 88 0.10 11.69 10.11
N GLN A 89 0.87 12.28 9.20
CA GLN A 89 1.23 13.70 9.21
C GLN A 89 1.94 14.11 10.52
N ASN A 90 3.05 13.43 10.82
CA ASN A 90 3.94 13.74 11.94
C ASN A 90 5.39 13.84 11.44
N CYS A 91 6.37 13.88 12.35
CA CYS A 91 7.80 13.96 12.03
C CYS A 91 8.57 12.73 12.51
N ILE A 92 7.93 11.56 12.51
CA ILE A 92 8.51 10.31 13.02
C ILE A 92 9.56 9.80 12.03
N ARG A 93 10.73 9.39 12.56
CA ARG A 93 11.85 8.89 11.73
C ARG A 93 12.08 7.39 11.86
N GLU A 94 11.64 6.80 12.97
CA GLU A 94 11.88 5.40 13.31
C GLU A 94 10.65 4.78 13.94
N ILE A 95 10.38 3.53 13.57
CA ILE A 95 9.35 2.70 14.20
C ILE A 95 10.00 2.01 15.40
N GLN A 96 9.52 2.37 16.60
CA GLN A 96 10.06 1.87 17.87
C GLN A 96 9.00 1.93 18.97
N ASN A 97 9.27 1.29 20.12
CA ASN A 97 8.44 1.34 21.33
C ASN A 97 6.97 0.89 21.11
N LEU A 98 6.76 -0.09 20.24
CA LEU A 98 5.45 -0.70 19.99
C LEU A 98 5.28 -2.07 20.67
N ASP A 99 6.29 -2.54 21.41
CA ASP A 99 6.34 -3.90 21.95
C ASP A 99 5.21 -4.22 22.94
N SER A 100 4.73 -3.20 23.66
CA SER A 100 3.60 -3.30 24.59
C SER A 100 2.25 -3.42 23.86
N CYS A 101 2.16 -2.98 22.60
CA CYS A 101 0.92 -2.90 21.81
C CYS A 101 0.61 -4.22 21.08
N THR A 102 0.66 -5.34 21.80
CA THR A 102 0.51 -6.71 21.22
C THR A 102 -0.80 -6.98 20.48
N LYS A 103 -1.85 -6.19 20.75
CA LYS A 103 -3.18 -6.27 20.11
C LYS A 103 -3.34 -5.34 18.90
N LEU A 104 -2.28 -4.63 18.49
CA LEU A 104 -2.34 -3.68 17.39
C LEU A 104 -2.66 -4.41 16.07
N VAL A 105 -3.71 -3.93 15.38
CA VAL A 105 -4.20 -4.48 14.11
C VAL A 105 -3.96 -3.50 12.97
N THR A 106 -4.14 -2.21 13.22
CA THR A 106 -4.00 -1.14 12.23
C THR A 106 -3.00 -0.09 12.70
N LEU A 107 -2.00 0.19 11.88
CA LEU A 107 -1.00 1.23 12.10
C LEU A 107 -0.90 2.14 10.88
N ASP A 108 -1.21 3.42 11.08
CA ASP A 108 -1.09 4.45 10.05
C ASP A 108 0.09 5.38 10.38
N LEU A 109 1.13 5.31 9.58
CA LEU A 109 2.36 6.10 9.70
C LEU A 109 2.62 6.90 8.41
N SER A 110 1.60 7.14 7.60
CA SER A 110 1.74 7.91 6.37
C SER A 110 2.18 9.36 6.62
N TYR A 111 2.86 10.00 5.67
CA TYR A 111 3.35 11.37 5.82
C TYR A 111 4.23 11.56 7.07
N ASN A 112 5.29 10.76 7.14
CA ASN A 112 6.34 10.87 8.16
C ASN A 112 7.72 10.88 7.46
N CYS A 113 8.80 10.78 8.24
CA CYS A 113 10.18 10.78 7.75
C CYS A 113 10.85 9.41 7.95
N ILE A 114 10.09 8.30 7.92
CA ILE A 114 10.62 6.98 8.22
C ILE A 114 11.50 6.48 7.08
N ARG A 115 12.70 6.03 7.41
CA ARG A 115 13.68 5.53 6.42
C ARG A 115 13.83 4.01 6.43
N ARG A 116 13.41 3.31 7.49
CA ARG A 116 13.52 1.86 7.60
C ARG A 116 12.38 1.25 8.40
N ILE A 117 11.87 0.12 7.93
CA ILE A 117 10.90 -0.71 8.61
C ILE A 117 11.65 -1.63 9.58
N GLN A 118 11.40 -1.44 10.87
CA GLN A 118 11.99 -2.22 11.97
C GLN A 118 11.03 -2.24 13.17
N GLY A 119 11.28 -3.12 14.15
CA GLY A 119 10.52 -3.12 15.41
C GLY A 119 9.05 -3.55 15.27
N LEU A 120 8.72 -4.33 14.23
CA LEU A 120 7.36 -4.83 14.00
C LEU A 120 7.18 -6.30 14.41
N SER A 121 8.25 -7.04 14.69
CA SER A 121 8.22 -8.45 15.13
C SER A 121 7.40 -8.70 16.39
N SER A 122 7.23 -7.69 17.26
CA SER A 122 6.43 -7.78 18.48
C SER A 122 4.91 -7.63 18.26
N LEU A 123 4.46 -7.45 17.02
CA LEU A 123 3.06 -7.19 16.67
C LEU A 123 2.41 -8.37 15.91
N PRO A 124 1.97 -9.44 16.59
CA PRO A 124 1.52 -10.67 15.94
C PRO A 124 0.18 -10.53 15.19
N HIS A 125 -0.59 -9.49 15.49
CA HIS A 125 -1.92 -9.25 14.92
C HIS A 125 -1.96 -8.09 13.92
N LEU A 126 -0.80 -7.50 13.60
CA LEU A 126 -0.73 -6.36 12.68
C LEU A 126 -1.12 -6.82 11.27
N ASN A 127 -2.26 -6.31 10.81
CA ASN A 127 -2.89 -6.72 9.56
C ASN A 127 -2.79 -5.61 8.51
N ASN A 128 -2.97 -4.36 8.96
CA ASN A 128 -3.00 -3.20 8.09
C ASN A 128 -1.92 -2.21 8.50
N ILE A 129 -0.95 -1.98 7.60
CA ILE A 129 0.08 -0.97 7.79
C ILE A 129 0.08 0.00 6.60
N LYS A 130 0.04 1.29 6.92
CA LYS A 130 0.20 2.35 5.94
C LYS A 130 1.45 3.15 6.21
N LEU A 131 2.26 3.24 5.17
CA LEU A 131 3.60 3.82 5.16
C LEU A 131 3.79 4.74 3.95
N ALA A 132 2.68 5.19 3.34
CA ALA A 132 2.74 6.11 2.21
C ALA A 132 3.44 7.43 2.58
N TYR A 133 4.12 8.07 1.62
CA TYR A 133 4.80 9.36 1.85
C TYR A 133 5.78 9.32 3.04
N ASN A 134 6.72 8.37 2.99
CA ASN A 134 7.87 8.29 3.88
C ASN A 134 9.17 8.40 3.05
N ALA A 135 10.30 8.03 3.63
CA ALA A 135 11.63 8.19 3.04
C ALA A 135 12.32 6.84 2.77
N PHE A 136 11.57 5.80 2.35
CA PHE A 136 12.17 4.53 1.91
C PHE A 136 12.81 4.70 0.52
N GLU A 137 14.08 4.30 0.38
CA GLU A 137 14.85 4.49 -0.86
C GLU A 137 15.26 3.15 -1.49
N THR A 138 15.42 2.10 -0.67
CA THR A 138 15.93 0.80 -1.13
C THR A 138 15.04 -0.38 -0.69
N ILE A 139 15.29 -1.57 -1.26
CA ILE A 139 14.64 -2.81 -0.78
C ILE A 139 15.05 -3.12 0.66
N ASP A 140 16.30 -2.80 1.04
CA ASP A 140 16.81 -3.11 2.37
C ASP A 140 16.06 -2.36 3.47
N ASP A 141 15.58 -1.17 3.14
CA ASP A 141 14.78 -0.35 4.05
C ASP A 141 13.40 -0.96 4.38
N ILE A 142 12.88 -1.84 3.53
CA ILE A 142 11.57 -2.49 3.72
C ILE A 142 11.69 -3.96 4.15
N ARG A 143 12.90 -4.49 4.38
CA ARG A 143 13.10 -5.90 4.76
C ARG A 143 12.41 -6.30 6.06
N GLY A 144 12.20 -5.36 6.99
CA GLY A 144 11.46 -5.62 8.23
C GLY A 144 10.02 -6.10 8.03
N LEU A 145 9.45 -5.96 6.83
CA LEU A 145 8.14 -6.53 6.49
C LEU A 145 8.11 -8.06 6.63
N ALA A 146 9.25 -8.75 6.44
CA ALA A 146 9.34 -10.20 6.61
C ALA A 146 8.99 -10.67 8.04
N GLU A 147 9.09 -9.78 9.03
CA GLU A 147 8.71 -10.07 10.42
C GLU A 147 7.18 -10.12 10.61
N CYS A 148 6.41 -9.48 9.70
CA CYS A 148 4.97 -9.26 9.85
C CYS A 148 4.14 -10.39 9.20
N ARG A 149 4.02 -11.53 9.87
CA ARG A 149 3.33 -12.72 9.30
C ARG A 149 1.83 -12.57 9.09
N ALA A 150 1.16 -11.72 9.86
CA ALA A 150 -0.29 -11.50 9.80
C ALA A 150 -0.71 -10.38 8.84
N LEU A 151 0.25 -9.72 8.17
CA LEU A 151 0.00 -8.56 7.34
C LEU A 151 -0.79 -8.94 6.08
N THR A 152 -1.86 -8.21 5.81
CA THR A 152 -2.69 -8.43 4.61
C THR A 152 -2.87 -7.19 3.74
N ASN A 153 -2.76 -6.00 4.34
CA ASN A 153 -2.84 -4.70 3.67
C ASN A 153 -1.55 -3.91 3.91
N LEU A 154 -0.85 -3.59 2.83
CA LEU A 154 0.41 -2.83 2.86
C LEU A 154 0.32 -1.66 1.89
N ASP A 155 0.57 -0.46 2.40
CA ASP A 155 0.72 0.74 1.59
C ASP A 155 2.12 1.31 1.71
N LEU A 156 2.90 1.20 0.63
CA LEU A 156 4.23 1.76 0.44
C LEU A 156 4.23 2.85 -0.65
N SER A 157 3.06 3.38 -1.01
CA SER A 157 2.94 4.34 -2.11
C SER A 157 3.68 5.64 -1.82
N HIS A 158 4.07 6.36 -2.87
CA HIS A 158 4.70 7.68 -2.76
C HIS A 158 5.91 7.73 -1.81
N ASN A 159 6.75 6.70 -1.86
CA ASN A 159 8.09 6.72 -1.27
C ASN A 159 9.13 7.02 -2.36
N TYR A 160 10.41 6.87 -2.03
CA TYR A 160 11.54 7.17 -2.92
C TYR A 160 12.26 5.90 -3.39
N ILE A 161 11.57 4.75 -3.36
CA ILE A 161 12.18 3.46 -3.66
C ILE A 161 12.64 3.44 -5.12
N ASP A 162 13.93 3.16 -5.31
CA ASP A 162 14.59 3.12 -6.61
C ASP A 162 15.51 1.89 -6.76
N LEU A 163 16.03 1.67 -7.98
CA LEU A 163 16.91 0.54 -8.32
C LEU A 163 18.31 0.60 -7.69
N GLY A 164 18.64 1.66 -6.94
CA GLY A 164 19.91 1.79 -6.22
C GLY A 164 21.06 2.46 -6.99
N ASN A 165 20.79 3.11 -8.13
CA ASN A 165 21.80 3.82 -8.93
C ASN A 165 22.02 5.30 -8.56
N SER A 166 21.50 5.77 -7.43
CA SER A 166 21.62 7.16 -6.98
C SER A 166 22.84 7.39 -6.08
N SER A 167 24.02 6.90 -6.48
CA SER A 167 25.30 7.27 -5.85
C SER A 167 25.99 8.47 -6.50
N GLU A 168 25.34 9.18 -7.42
CA GLU A 168 25.75 10.52 -7.84
C GLU A 168 24.58 11.48 -7.56
N ASN A 169 24.82 12.45 -6.67
CA ASN A 169 23.90 13.51 -6.19
C ASN A 169 22.92 13.17 -5.05
N SER A 170 23.40 12.50 -4.00
CA SER A 170 22.71 12.47 -2.69
C SER A 170 22.77 13.82 -1.91
N SER A 171 23.34 14.89 -2.47
CA SER A 171 23.44 16.20 -1.78
C SER A 171 22.26 17.15 -2.01
N ASP A 172 21.39 16.89 -2.98
CA ASP A 172 20.41 17.91 -3.45
C ASP A 172 18.95 17.57 -3.10
N LEU A 173 18.70 16.47 -2.38
CA LEU A 173 17.37 16.18 -1.83
C LEU A 173 17.16 16.97 -0.53
N ILE A 174 16.99 18.28 -0.66
CA ILE A 174 16.43 19.12 0.39
C ILE A 174 14.98 18.65 0.58
N TRP A 175 14.75 17.90 1.65
CA TRP A 175 13.42 17.58 2.16
C TRP A 175 12.63 18.88 2.33
N PRO A 176 11.41 19.03 1.78
CA PRO A 176 10.59 20.21 2.03
C PRO A 176 10.19 20.20 3.52
N SER A 177 11.00 20.84 4.35
CA SER A 177 10.63 21.14 5.72
C SER A 177 9.72 22.35 5.67
N ALA A 178 8.46 22.11 6.03
CA ALA A 178 7.50 22.99 6.66
C ALA A 178 7.77 24.51 6.67
N HIS A 179 6.76 25.24 6.17
CA HIS A 179 6.42 26.66 6.38
C HIS A 179 7.02 27.68 5.40
N GLY A 180 6.10 28.39 4.75
CA GLY A 180 6.41 29.64 4.09
C GLY A 180 6.74 30.72 5.10
N GLU A 181 7.75 31.50 4.78
CA GLU A 181 7.82 32.91 5.13
C GLU A 181 8.22 33.67 3.86
N ALA A 182 7.45 34.71 3.58
CA ALA A 182 7.81 35.73 2.63
C ALA A 182 9.08 36.44 3.11
N ASN A 183 10.06 36.65 2.24
CA ASN A 183 10.75 37.94 2.20
C ASN A 183 11.44 38.17 0.86
N MET A 184 11.29 39.43 0.42
CA MET A 184 11.90 40.01 -0.75
C MET A 184 13.42 40.22 -0.58
N VAL A 185 14.00 40.57 -1.73
CA VAL A 185 15.25 41.30 -2.00
C VAL A 185 16.58 40.51 -2.03
N GLU A 186 17.12 40.49 -3.26
CA GLU A 186 18.43 41.07 -3.63
C GLU A 186 19.50 40.12 -4.23
N SER A 187 19.86 40.48 -5.47
CA SER A 187 21.15 40.37 -6.15
C SER A 187 21.66 39.02 -6.68
N LEU A 188 21.74 38.99 -8.02
CA LEU A 188 22.64 38.19 -8.86
C LEU A 188 24.11 38.28 -8.41
N PRO A 189 24.92 37.30 -8.83
CA PRO A 189 26.09 37.70 -9.61
C PRO A 189 26.32 36.89 -10.89
N GLU A 190 26.89 37.61 -11.84
CA GLU A 190 27.43 37.21 -13.13
C GLU A 190 28.64 36.27 -13.00
N GLY A 191 28.88 35.43 -14.01
CA GLY A 191 30.14 34.68 -14.12
C GLY A 191 30.09 33.51 -15.10
N VAL A 192 29.98 33.79 -16.40
CA VAL A 192 30.24 32.81 -17.47
C VAL A 192 31.66 33.02 -17.98
N PRO A 193 32.41 31.93 -18.26
CA PRO A 193 33.26 31.94 -19.43
C PRO A 193 32.98 30.76 -20.37
N SER A 194 32.70 31.17 -21.61
CA SER A 194 33.05 30.58 -22.91
C SER A 194 33.86 29.27 -22.96
N GLY A 195 33.41 28.35 -23.82
CA GLY A 195 34.22 27.24 -24.32
C GLY A 195 33.50 26.36 -25.34
N SER A 196 33.67 26.70 -26.61
CA SER A 196 33.13 26.07 -27.82
C SER A 196 33.29 24.54 -27.92
N SER A 197 32.31 23.85 -28.52
CA SER A 197 32.48 23.19 -29.83
C SER A 197 31.24 22.41 -30.24
N ALA A 198 30.73 22.73 -31.42
CA ALA A 198 29.66 22.03 -32.10
C ALA A 198 30.16 20.75 -32.76
N ARG A 199 29.35 19.69 -32.74
CA ARG A 199 29.26 18.74 -33.85
C ARG A 199 27.84 18.20 -33.95
N ALA A 200 27.14 18.68 -34.97
CA ALA A 200 25.93 18.06 -35.50
C ALA A 200 26.34 16.92 -36.44
N VAL A 201 25.71 15.76 -36.32
CA VAL A 201 25.61 14.78 -37.41
C VAL A 201 24.19 14.19 -37.44
N SER A 202 23.50 14.57 -38.51
CA SER A 202 22.44 13.94 -39.32
C SER A 202 21.58 12.75 -38.82
N LEU A 203 20.35 12.83 -39.28
CA LEU A 203 19.13 12.02 -39.13
C LEU A 203 19.06 10.74 -40.01
N VAL A 204 18.63 9.63 -39.38
CA VAL A 204 17.75 8.47 -39.79
C VAL A 204 17.98 7.64 -41.08
N PRO A 205 17.31 6.47 -41.29
CA PRO A 205 16.70 5.46 -40.37
C PRO A 205 17.00 3.98 -40.76
N GLY A 206 16.64 3.03 -39.88
CA GLY A 206 16.21 1.68 -40.31
C GLY A 206 16.97 0.50 -39.71
N GLY A 207 16.24 -0.57 -39.39
CA GLY A 207 16.81 -1.89 -39.11
C GLY A 207 16.52 -2.41 -37.71
N CYS A 208 15.44 -3.19 -37.63
CA CYS A 208 15.28 -4.32 -36.73
C CYS A 208 16.60 -5.08 -36.52
N ASP A 209 16.98 -5.31 -35.26
CA ASP A 209 17.60 -6.57 -34.83
C ASP A 209 17.45 -6.74 -33.32
N ALA A 210 17.03 -7.95 -32.96
CA ALA A 210 16.93 -8.42 -31.60
C ALA A 210 18.34 -8.77 -31.12
N GLU A 211 18.94 -7.90 -30.33
CA GLU A 211 20.18 -8.23 -29.63
C GLU A 211 19.97 -8.12 -28.12
N ALA A 212 20.06 -9.29 -27.49
CA ALA A 212 20.14 -9.47 -26.05
C ALA A 212 21.47 -8.89 -25.53
N HIS A 213 21.53 -7.57 -25.39
CA HIS A 213 22.58 -6.87 -24.66
C HIS A 213 22.16 -6.74 -23.19
N HIS A 214 22.68 -7.64 -22.35
CA HIS A 214 22.85 -7.51 -20.90
C HIS A 214 21.94 -6.51 -20.14
N VAL A 215 20.62 -6.76 -20.10
CA VAL A 215 19.65 -6.06 -19.22
C VAL A 215 19.58 -6.82 -17.89
N GLN A 216 20.65 -6.81 -17.12
CA GLN A 216 20.82 -7.67 -15.93
C GLN A 216 20.41 -6.97 -14.60
N SER A 217 20.03 -5.69 -14.58
CA SER A 217 19.83 -4.94 -13.32
C SER A 217 18.38 -4.85 -12.83
N ASP A 218 17.42 -4.51 -13.71
CA ASP A 218 16.02 -4.27 -13.32
C ASP A 218 15.24 -5.56 -13.03
N SER A 219 15.64 -6.67 -13.67
CA SER A 219 15.01 -7.97 -13.48
C SER A 219 15.26 -8.52 -12.09
N ASP A 220 16.50 -8.41 -11.61
CA ASP A 220 16.94 -8.94 -10.31
C ASP A 220 16.32 -8.16 -9.15
N TRP A 221 16.21 -6.83 -9.28
CA TRP A 221 15.56 -6.00 -8.27
C TRP A 221 14.11 -6.43 -8.01
N LEU A 222 13.31 -6.61 -9.08
CA LEU A 222 11.90 -6.98 -8.91
C LEU A 222 11.73 -8.41 -8.40
N VAL A 223 12.65 -9.32 -8.77
CA VAL A 223 12.67 -10.68 -8.23
C VAL A 223 12.91 -10.63 -6.72
N ASN A 224 13.93 -9.89 -6.27
CA ASN A 224 14.23 -9.71 -4.84
C ASN A 224 13.06 -9.07 -4.08
N PHE A 225 12.40 -8.09 -4.67
CA PHE A 225 11.20 -7.47 -4.09
C PHE A 225 10.04 -8.47 -3.95
N ILE A 226 9.78 -9.28 -4.98
CA ILE A 226 8.75 -10.33 -4.94
C ILE A 226 9.11 -11.39 -3.89
N GLU A 227 10.38 -11.80 -3.79
CA GLU A 227 10.86 -12.75 -2.80
C GLU A 227 10.70 -12.23 -1.37
N LEU A 228 10.97 -10.95 -1.14
CA LEU A 228 10.68 -10.30 0.14
C LEU A 228 9.17 -10.37 0.46
N LEU A 229 8.31 -9.97 -0.48
CA LEU A 229 6.86 -9.98 -0.26
C LEU A 229 6.28 -11.39 -0.10
N ARG A 230 6.91 -12.42 -0.68
CA ARG A 230 6.53 -13.84 -0.46
C ARG A 230 6.72 -14.29 0.98
N GLN A 231 7.58 -13.63 1.76
CA GLN A 231 7.73 -13.89 3.20
C GLN A 231 6.53 -13.39 4.01
N VAL A 232 5.63 -12.61 3.38
CA VAL A 232 4.36 -12.16 3.92
C VAL A 232 3.20 -12.88 3.19
N PRO A 233 2.93 -14.16 3.51
CA PRO A 233 2.00 -14.99 2.75
C PRO A 233 0.55 -14.51 2.83
N GLY A 234 0.20 -13.72 3.86
CA GLY A 234 -1.12 -13.12 4.05
C GLY A 234 -1.41 -11.91 3.16
N LEU A 235 -0.43 -11.41 2.42
CA LEU A 235 -0.56 -10.17 1.65
C LEU A 235 -1.63 -10.28 0.56
N THR A 236 -2.70 -9.49 0.68
CA THR A 236 -3.79 -9.44 -0.30
C THR A 236 -3.92 -8.11 -1.01
N CYS A 237 -3.40 -7.03 -0.43
CA CYS A 237 -3.50 -5.69 -0.97
C CYS A 237 -2.17 -4.96 -0.82
N LEU A 238 -1.64 -4.49 -1.96
CA LEU A 238 -0.38 -3.76 -2.03
C LEU A 238 -0.60 -2.45 -2.78
N TYR A 239 -0.31 -1.32 -2.15
CA TYR A 239 -0.14 -0.04 -2.82
C TYR A 239 1.34 0.28 -2.91
N PHE A 240 1.84 0.47 -4.13
CA PHE A 240 3.26 0.72 -4.38
C PHE A 240 3.48 1.85 -5.39
N HIS A 241 2.43 2.34 -6.06
CA HIS A 241 2.47 3.49 -6.96
C HIS A 241 3.16 4.73 -6.35
N GLY A 242 3.66 5.62 -7.21
CA GLY A 242 4.33 6.84 -6.76
C GLY A 242 5.81 6.67 -6.37
N ASN A 243 6.33 5.44 -6.37
CA ASN A 243 7.76 5.18 -6.24
C ASN A 243 8.51 5.35 -7.59
N PRO A 244 9.71 5.95 -7.62
CA PRO A 244 10.52 6.11 -8.83
C PRO A 244 10.79 4.81 -9.59
N VAL A 245 11.04 3.70 -8.87
CA VAL A 245 11.34 2.38 -9.46
C VAL A 245 10.27 1.93 -10.46
N ILE A 246 9.00 2.27 -10.24
CA ILE A 246 7.89 1.78 -11.07
C ILE A 246 8.01 2.23 -12.53
N ARG A 247 8.56 3.44 -12.77
CA ARG A 247 8.74 3.95 -14.14
C ARG A 247 9.86 3.24 -14.89
N LYS A 248 10.79 2.62 -14.17
CA LYS A 248 11.94 1.87 -14.72
C LYS A 248 11.57 0.41 -14.95
N LEU A 249 10.67 -0.14 -14.13
CA LEU A 249 10.24 -1.53 -14.20
C LEU A 249 9.30 -1.81 -15.39
N SER A 250 9.83 -2.47 -16.41
CA SER A 250 9.04 -3.02 -17.50
C SER A 250 8.06 -4.09 -17.00
N TYR A 251 6.80 -3.99 -17.45
CA TYR A 251 5.73 -4.93 -17.11
C TYR A 251 5.50 -5.13 -15.60
N TYR A 252 5.81 -4.12 -14.78
CA TYR A 252 5.68 -4.14 -13.31
C TYR A 252 4.41 -4.87 -12.82
N ARG A 253 3.22 -4.39 -13.20
CA ARG A 253 1.95 -4.97 -12.77
C ARG A 253 1.85 -6.44 -13.12
N LYS A 254 2.16 -6.80 -14.36
CA LYS A 254 2.09 -8.19 -14.86
C LYS A 254 3.05 -9.11 -14.09
N ARG A 255 4.28 -8.65 -13.84
CA ARG A 255 5.31 -9.39 -13.09
C ARG A 255 4.92 -9.58 -11.62
N ILE A 256 4.42 -8.55 -10.94
CA ILE A 256 3.93 -8.65 -9.55
C ILE A 256 2.73 -9.60 -9.46
N VAL A 257 1.75 -9.46 -10.37
CA VAL A 257 0.54 -10.28 -10.39
C VAL A 257 0.86 -11.77 -10.56
N ALA A 258 1.82 -12.11 -11.43
CA ALA A 258 2.30 -13.48 -11.59
C ALA A 258 3.17 -13.95 -10.42
N GLY A 259 3.96 -13.05 -9.81
CA GLY A 259 4.88 -13.38 -8.72
C GLY A 259 4.20 -13.63 -7.37
N LEU A 260 3.05 -13.01 -7.13
CA LEU A 260 2.30 -13.03 -5.86
C LEU A 260 0.88 -13.60 -6.05
N PRO A 261 0.69 -14.94 -5.97
CA PRO A 261 -0.60 -15.56 -6.21
C PRO A 261 -1.67 -15.23 -5.15
N GLY A 262 -1.28 -14.78 -3.95
CA GLY A 262 -2.22 -14.34 -2.91
C GLY A 262 -2.84 -12.95 -3.15
N LEU A 263 -2.22 -12.13 -4.01
CA LEU A 263 -2.50 -10.71 -4.12
C LEU A 263 -3.81 -10.43 -4.87
N ARG A 264 -4.77 -9.77 -4.22
CA ARG A 264 -6.10 -9.45 -4.79
C ARG A 264 -6.18 -8.03 -5.33
N TYR A 265 -5.46 -7.10 -4.71
CA TYR A 265 -5.41 -5.70 -5.09
C TYR A 265 -3.97 -5.27 -5.27
N LEU A 266 -3.71 -4.59 -6.38
CA LEU A 266 -2.44 -3.95 -6.65
C LEU A 266 -2.71 -2.52 -7.09
N ASP A 267 -2.18 -1.57 -6.32
CA ASP A 267 -2.47 -0.15 -6.43
C ASP A 267 -4.01 0.07 -6.45
N ASP A 268 -4.51 0.93 -7.33
CA ASP A 268 -5.92 1.30 -7.38
C ASP A 268 -6.84 0.26 -8.06
N ARG A 269 -6.32 -0.92 -8.46
CA ARG A 269 -7.08 -1.86 -9.29
C ARG A 269 -7.10 -3.30 -8.76
N PRO A 270 -8.29 -3.91 -8.62
CA PRO A 270 -8.39 -5.33 -8.32
C PRO A 270 -7.78 -6.17 -9.45
N ILE A 271 -7.18 -7.29 -9.07
CA ILE A 271 -6.59 -8.26 -9.99
C ILE A 271 -7.68 -9.24 -10.40
N LYS A 272 -8.04 -9.23 -11.68
CA LYS A 272 -9.08 -10.13 -12.22
C LYS A 272 -8.52 -11.54 -12.44
N PRO A 273 -9.34 -12.61 -12.34
CA PRO A 273 -8.88 -13.98 -12.61
C PRO A 273 -8.22 -14.14 -13.99
N MET A 274 -8.84 -13.58 -15.04
CA MET A 274 -8.28 -13.59 -16.40
C MET A 274 -6.92 -12.87 -16.48
N GLU A 275 -6.77 -11.73 -15.81
CA GLU A 275 -5.52 -10.95 -15.79
C GLU A 275 -4.39 -11.77 -15.16
N ARG A 276 -4.68 -12.48 -14.06
CA ARG A 276 -3.71 -13.35 -13.41
C ARG A 276 -3.29 -14.50 -14.31
N GLN A 277 -4.25 -15.23 -14.87
CA GLN A 277 -3.95 -16.36 -15.76
C GLN A 277 -3.13 -15.93 -16.97
N ALA A 278 -3.47 -14.78 -17.56
CA ALA A 278 -2.70 -14.20 -18.67
C ALA A 278 -1.28 -13.80 -18.23
N SER A 279 -1.13 -13.22 -17.05
CA SER A 279 0.17 -12.81 -16.49
C SER A 279 1.07 -14.00 -16.20
N GLU A 280 0.54 -15.07 -15.60
CA GLU A 280 1.26 -16.32 -15.34
C GLU A 280 1.69 -17.00 -16.64
N ALA A 281 0.80 -17.08 -17.63
CA ALA A 281 1.14 -17.63 -18.95
C ALA A 281 2.23 -16.80 -19.65
N TRP A 282 2.18 -15.48 -19.53
CA TRP A 282 3.20 -14.59 -20.08
C TRP A 282 4.58 -14.81 -19.45
N VAL A 283 4.65 -14.98 -18.13
CA VAL A 283 5.93 -15.27 -17.45
C VAL A 283 6.52 -16.60 -17.90
N ASN A 284 5.68 -17.61 -18.15
CA ASN A 284 6.13 -18.96 -18.51
C ASN A 284 6.41 -19.18 -20.01
N GLY A 285 5.77 -18.43 -20.90
CA GLY A 285 5.83 -18.69 -22.34
C GLY A 285 5.64 -17.45 -23.23
N GLY A 286 5.81 -16.26 -22.67
CA GLY A 286 5.76 -15.01 -23.40
C GLY A 286 4.39 -14.66 -23.97
N LYS A 287 4.39 -13.81 -25.00
CA LYS A 287 3.17 -13.22 -25.58
C LYS A 287 2.24 -14.25 -26.23
N ASP A 288 2.80 -15.34 -26.78
CA ASP A 288 2.01 -16.38 -27.43
C ASP A 288 1.23 -17.19 -26.39
N ALA A 289 1.88 -17.55 -25.27
CA ALA A 289 1.22 -18.21 -24.15
C ALA A 289 0.15 -17.31 -23.51
N GLU A 290 0.42 -16.00 -23.36
CA GLU A 290 -0.56 -15.02 -22.89
C GLU A 290 -1.81 -14.99 -23.78
N THR A 291 -1.61 -14.88 -25.10
CA THR A 291 -2.70 -14.81 -26.08
C THR A 291 -3.54 -16.09 -26.08
N ALA A 292 -2.88 -17.24 -26.01
CA ALA A 292 -3.53 -18.54 -25.90
C ALA A 292 -4.35 -18.65 -24.60
N ALA A 293 -3.80 -18.19 -23.47
CA ALA A 293 -4.49 -18.20 -22.18
C ALA A 293 -5.73 -17.29 -22.18
N ILE A 294 -5.62 -16.07 -22.72
CA ILE A 294 -6.75 -15.13 -22.86
C ILE A 294 -7.84 -15.74 -23.73
N LYS A 295 -7.47 -16.34 -24.87
CA LYS A 295 -8.44 -17.00 -25.76
C LYS A 295 -9.17 -18.14 -25.04
N ARG A 296 -8.44 -19.01 -24.36
CA ARG A 296 -9.01 -20.12 -23.58
C ARG A 296 -9.99 -19.63 -22.51
N PHE A 297 -9.66 -18.54 -21.80
CA PHE A 297 -10.55 -17.97 -20.80
C PHE A 297 -11.87 -17.48 -21.40
N LYS A 298 -11.80 -16.73 -22.52
CA LYS A 298 -13.00 -16.23 -23.22
C LYS A 298 -13.84 -17.36 -23.81
N ASP A 299 -13.21 -18.38 -24.38
CA ASP A 299 -13.89 -19.55 -24.93
C ASP A 299 -14.61 -20.32 -23.80
N ALA A 300 -13.99 -20.44 -22.62
CA ALA A 300 -14.60 -21.05 -21.44
C ALA A 300 -15.79 -20.23 -20.89
N GLU A 301 -15.69 -18.90 -20.79
CA GLU A 301 -16.83 -18.05 -20.38
C GLU A 301 -18.00 -18.17 -21.36
N LYS A 302 -17.73 -18.16 -22.67
CA LYS A 302 -18.76 -18.33 -23.70
C LYS A 302 -19.43 -19.69 -23.60
N MET A 303 -18.65 -20.74 -23.34
CA MET A 303 -19.17 -22.09 -23.15
C MET A 303 -20.05 -22.19 -21.89
N GLN A 304 -19.63 -21.61 -20.76
CA GLN A 304 -20.44 -21.56 -19.54
C GLN A 304 -21.78 -20.84 -19.76
N PHE A 305 -21.76 -19.68 -20.43
CA PHE A 305 -22.98 -18.95 -20.75
C PHE A 305 -23.91 -19.76 -21.67
N THR A 306 -23.34 -20.51 -22.61
CA THR A 306 -24.10 -21.38 -23.52
C THR A 306 -24.78 -22.52 -22.75
N CYS A 307 -24.05 -23.23 -21.88
CA CYS A 307 -24.61 -24.28 -21.03
C CYS A 307 -25.72 -23.73 -20.11
N TYR A 308 -25.50 -22.57 -19.50
CA TYR A 308 -26.52 -21.92 -18.66
C TYR A 308 -27.82 -21.63 -19.41
N LEU A 309 -27.73 -21.08 -20.62
CA LEU A 309 -28.90 -20.81 -21.45
C LEU A 309 -29.64 -22.09 -21.84
N GLU A 310 -28.91 -23.17 -22.11
CA GLU A 310 -29.52 -24.48 -22.38
C GLU A 310 -30.24 -25.05 -21.17
N ASP A 311 -29.64 -24.97 -19.97
CA ASP A 311 -30.27 -25.41 -18.73
C ASP A 311 -31.52 -24.59 -18.39
N PHE A 312 -31.47 -23.27 -18.61
CA PHE A 312 -32.64 -22.40 -18.47
C PHE A 312 -33.77 -22.77 -19.43
N ARG A 313 -33.45 -23.03 -20.71
CA ARG A 313 -34.43 -23.52 -21.70
C ARG A 313 -35.04 -24.85 -21.27
N ARG A 314 -34.23 -25.80 -20.80
CA ARG A 314 -34.70 -27.10 -20.27
C ARG A 314 -35.65 -26.93 -19.09
N MET A 315 -35.38 -25.99 -18.18
CA MET A 315 -36.28 -25.67 -17.07
C MET A 315 -37.62 -25.09 -17.53
N GLN A 316 -37.63 -24.19 -18.51
CA GLN A 316 -38.87 -23.62 -19.04
C GLN A 316 -39.75 -24.69 -19.72
N VAL A 317 -39.13 -25.62 -20.45
CA VAL A 317 -39.83 -26.72 -21.11
C VAL A 317 -40.43 -27.69 -20.08
N ARG A 318 -39.69 -28.04 -19.02
CA ARG A 318 -40.23 -28.83 -17.89
C ARG A 318 -41.43 -28.17 -17.20
N ARG A 319 -41.40 -26.84 -17.03
CA ARG A 319 -42.53 -26.09 -16.43
C ARG A 319 -43.76 -25.98 -17.33
N SER A 320 -43.59 -26.06 -18.65
CA SER A 320 -44.67 -25.93 -19.63
C SER A 320 -45.27 -27.26 -20.08
N GLY A 321 -44.75 -28.40 -19.61
CA GLY A 321 -45.28 -29.73 -19.93
C GLY A 321 -45.06 -30.19 -21.37
N LEU A 322 -44.22 -29.48 -22.14
CA LEU A 322 -43.87 -29.83 -23.52
C LEU A 322 -42.68 -30.79 -23.53
N ALA A 323 -42.68 -31.81 -24.39
CA ALA A 323 -41.59 -32.77 -24.51
C ALA A 323 -40.38 -32.17 -25.26
N LEU A 324 -39.16 -32.36 -24.74
CA LEU A 324 -37.92 -31.97 -25.43
C LEU A 324 -37.67 -32.90 -26.63
N VAL A 325 -37.45 -32.33 -27.82
CA VAL A 325 -36.79 -33.02 -28.93
C VAL A 325 -35.30 -33.05 -28.60
N SER A 326 -34.74 -34.23 -28.37
CA SER A 326 -33.33 -34.42 -27.99
C SER A 326 -32.41 -33.90 -29.10
N THR A 327 -31.63 -32.87 -28.82
CA THR A 327 -30.43 -32.57 -29.61
C THR A 327 -29.23 -33.04 -28.79
N ASP A 328 -28.73 -34.21 -29.14
CA ASP A 328 -27.55 -34.83 -28.54
C ASP A 328 -26.31 -34.00 -28.91
N ILE A 329 -25.86 -33.17 -27.97
CA ILE A 329 -24.49 -32.65 -27.96
C ILE A 329 -23.84 -33.16 -26.69
N LEU A 330 -22.83 -34.01 -26.88
CA LEU A 330 -21.99 -34.63 -25.85
C LEU A 330 -21.64 -33.63 -24.73
N HIS A 331 -22.16 -33.87 -23.54
CA HIS A 331 -21.65 -33.22 -22.33
C HIS A 331 -20.20 -33.67 -22.08
N PRO A 332 -19.28 -32.76 -21.73
CA PRO A 332 -17.95 -33.17 -21.30
C PRO A 332 -18.09 -33.96 -19.99
N THR A 333 -17.40 -35.10 -19.90
CA THR A 333 -17.29 -35.88 -18.68
C THR A 333 -16.69 -35.04 -17.55
N ALA A 334 -17.05 -35.40 -16.30
CA ALA A 334 -16.68 -34.68 -15.08
C ALA A 334 -15.17 -34.39 -14.90
N ASP A 335 -14.30 -35.10 -15.61
CA ASP A 335 -12.85 -34.91 -15.60
C ASP A 335 -12.40 -33.58 -16.23
N ALA A 336 -13.17 -32.99 -17.14
CA ALA A 336 -12.85 -31.68 -17.74
C ALA A 336 -12.95 -30.50 -16.74
N PHE A 337 -13.61 -30.72 -15.59
CA PHE A 337 -13.87 -29.69 -14.59
C PHE A 337 -12.84 -29.64 -13.45
N GLN A 338 -11.91 -30.60 -13.38
CA GLN A 338 -10.89 -30.66 -12.31
C GLN A 338 -9.77 -29.61 -12.44
N GLN A 339 -9.64 -28.92 -13.58
CA GLN A 339 -8.63 -27.87 -13.79
C GLN A 339 -9.16 -26.44 -13.57
N ILE A 340 -10.43 -26.27 -13.17
CA ILE A 340 -11.05 -24.97 -12.95
C ILE A 340 -10.91 -24.59 -11.46
N PRO A 341 -10.34 -23.43 -11.10
CA PRO A 341 -10.23 -23.04 -9.70
C PRO A 341 -11.61 -22.93 -9.05
N SER A 342 -11.75 -23.55 -7.87
CA SER A 342 -12.98 -23.76 -7.09
C SER A 342 -13.74 -22.49 -6.67
N LYS A 343 -13.28 -21.29 -7.02
CA LYS A 343 -13.91 -20.00 -6.69
C LYS A 343 -14.99 -19.54 -7.67
N ILE A 344 -15.23 -20.27 -8.76
CA ILE A 344 -16.26 -19.96 -9.78
C ILE A 344 -17.50 -20.85 -9.62
N TRP A 345 -17.42 -21.90 -8.79
CA TRP A 345 -18.56 -22.75 -8.49
C TRP A 345 -19.49 -22.09 -7.46
N VAL A 346 -20.59 -21.51 -7.94
CA VAL A 346 -21.80 -21.39 -7.13
C VAL A 346 -22.66 -22.59 -7.49
N ALA A 347 -22.67 -23.61 -6.62
CA ALA A 347 -23.62 -24.70 -6.76
C ALA A 347 -25.04 -24.11 -6.71
N PRO A 348 -25.96 -24.50 -7.62
CA PRO A 348 -27.34 -24.12 -7.47
C PRO A 348 -27.88 -24.80 -6.21
N HIS A 349 -28.28 -24.00 -5.22
CA HIS A 349 -29.03 -24.45 -4.05
C HIS A 349 -30.22 -25.31 -4.53
N SER A 350 -30.13 -26.62 -4.28
CA SER A 350 -31.23 -27.56 -4.44
C SER A 350 -31.62 -28.05 -3.05
N GLU A 351 -32.43 -27.25 -2.37
CA GLU A 351 -33.23 -27.51 -1.15
C GLU A 351 -33.85 -26.13 -0.84
N VAL A 352 -35.15 -25.89 -1.00
CA VAL A 352 -36.25 -26.41 -0.18
C VAL A 352 -37.55 -26.27 -1.00
N TYR A 353 -38.24 -27.38 -1.27
CA TYR A 353 -39.71 -27.47 -1.32
C TYR A 353 -40.09 -28.95 -1.28
N SER A 354 -40.27 -29.45 -0.05
CA SER A 354 -41.13 -30.58 0.30
C SER A 354 -41.46 -30.47 1.77
#